data_AF-R7VEZ7-F1
#
_entry.id   AF-R7VEZ7-F1
#
_cell.length_a   1.000
_cell.length_b   1.000
_cell.length_c   1.000
_cell.angle_alpha   90.00
_cell.angle_beta   90.00
_cell.angle_gamma   90.00
#
_symmetry.space_group_name_H-M   'P 1'
#
loop_
_entity.id
_entity.type
_entity.pdbx_description
1 polymer ?
#
loop_
_entity_poly.entity_id
_entity_poly.type
_entity_poly.pdbx_seq_one_letter_code
_entity_poly.pdbx_strand_id
1 'polypeptide(L)'
;VYLSFGFHPSRADSHSGHPRLFEQLRHFLAHERAVAVGEVGLDYRPSCSERTKERQRLIFRGMLRVALELRKPVVVHCRGFGRPEAEHDCLEILKDELPQLFPIHRHCFTG
;
A
#
# COMPACT_ATOMS: atom_id res chain seq x y z
N VAL A 1 15.61 -16.08 -4.16
CA VAL A 1 15.03 -14.98 -3.35
C VAL A 1 14.54 -13.90 -4.30
N TYR A 2 13.30 -13.45 -4.13
CA TYR A 2 12.66 -12.37 -4.88
C TYR A 2 12.31 -11.22 -3.95
N LEU A 3 12.09 -10.03 -4.50
CA LEU A 3 11.90 -8.79 -3.76
C LEU A 3 10.51 -8.21 -4.03
N SER A 4 9.94 -7.58 -3.01
CA SER A 4 8.85 -6.62 -3.17
C SER A 4 9.36 -5.24 -2.73
N PHE A 5 8.97 -4.20 -3.45
CA PHE A 5 9.27 -2.83 -3.06
C PHE A 5 7.98 -2.06 -2.84
N GLY A 6 7.92 -1.31 -1.76
CA GLY A 6 6.74 -0.56 -1.36
C GLY A 6 7.09 0.42 -0.25
N PHE A 7 6.04 1.02 0.33
CA PHE A 7 6.19 1.94 1.43
C PHE A 7 5.19 1.58 2.53
N HIS A 8 5.73 1.04 3.61
CA HIS A 8 4.92 0.54 4.71
C HIS A 8 4.12 1.69 5.38
N PRO A 9 2.82 1.52 5.68
CA PRO A 9 1.95 2.58 6.21
C PRO A 9 2.44 3.25 7.50
N SER A 10 3.15 2.52 8.36
CA SER A 10 3.77 3.08 9.56
C SER A 10 4.78 4.21 9.30
N ARG A 11 5.27 4.34 8.06
CA ARG A 11 6.22 5.37 7.62
C ARG A 11 5.55 6.58 6.98
N ALA A 12 4.22 6.63 6.90
CA ALA A 12 3.47 7.67 6.18
C ALA A 12 3.80 9.11 6.62
N ASP A 13 4.17 9.35 7.88
CA ASP A 13 4.55 10.70 8.32
C ASP A 13 5.96 11.12 7.88
N SER A 14 6.81 10.18 7.48
CA SER A 14 8.14 10.47 6.93
C SER A 14 8.10 10.93 5.48
N HIS A 15 6.99 10.73 4.76
CA HIS A 15 6.83 11.11 3.36
C HIS A 15 5.42 11.62 3.10
N SER A 16 5.27 12.83 2.60
CA SER A 16 3.97 13.44 2.30
C SER A 16 3.29 12.92 1.02
N GLY A 17 3.64 11.72 0.53
CA GLY A 17 3.19 11.24 -0.79
C GLY A 17 3.81 12.02 -1.96
N HIS A 18 5.04 12.53 -1.75
CA HIS A 18 5.74 13.33 -2.76
C HIS A 18 5.94 12.54 -4.07
N PRO A 19 5.78 13.13 -5.27
CA PRO A 19 5.92 12.44 -6.56
C PRO A 19 7.19 11.58 -6.71
N ARG A 20 8.32 12.10 -6.21
CA ARG A 20 9.61 11.38 -6.15
C ARG A 20 9.53 9.99 -5.49
N LEU A 21 8.66 9.78 -4.52
CA LEU A 21 8.45 8.47 -3.89
C LEU A 21 8.04 7.41 -4.93
N PHE A 22 7.09 7.77 -5.79
CA PHE A 22 6.57 6.86 -6.81
C PHE A 22 7.54 6.69 -7.98
N GLU A 23 8.34 7.71 -8.30
CA GLU A 23 9.43 7.59 -9.29
C GLU A 23 10.52 6.64 -8.80
N GLN A 24 10.96 6.77 -7.54
CA GLN A 24 11.91 5.86 -6.92
C GLN A 24 11.37 4.44 -6.85
N LEU A 25 10.09 4.28 -6.51
CA LEU A 25 9.44 2.97 -6.52
C LEU A 25 9.53 2.32 -7.91
N ARG A 26 9.17 3.04 -8.97
CA ARG A 26 9.25 2.52 -10.36
C ARG A 26 10.68 2.10 -10.70
N HIS A 27 11.66 2.90 -10.32
CA HIS A 27 13.08 2.58 -10.53
C HIS A 27 13.47 1.25 -9.86
N PHE A 28 13.11 1.03 -8.60
CA PHE A 28 13.41 -0.23 -7.92
C PHE A 28 12.63 -1.43 -8.50
N LEU A 29 11.38 -1.22 -8.89
CA LEU A 29 10.53 -2.26 -9.48
C LEU A 29 10.94 -2.66 -10.91
N ALA A 30 11.83 -1.90 -11.56
CA ALA A 30 12.40 -2.26 -12.86
C ALA A 30 13.38 -3.44 -12.77
N HIS A 31 13.89 -3.76 -11.57
CA HIS A 31 14.79 -4.89 -11.38
C HIS A 31 14.06 -6.22 -11.61
N GLU A 32 14.68 -7.17 -12.33
CA GLU A 32 14.09 -8.47 -12.70
C GLU A 32 13.58 -9.29 -11.51
N ARG A 33 14.24 -9.17 -10.36
CA ARG A 33 13.86 -9.87 -9.12
C ARG A 33 12.79 -9.14 -8.29
N ALA A 34 12.39 -7.92 -8.68
CA ALA A 34 11.33 -7.17 -8.02
C ALA A 34 9.97 -7.59 -8.58
N VAL A 35 9.29 -8.50 -7.89
CA VAL A 35 8.11 -9.21 -8.41
C VAL A 35 6.76 -8.63 -7.95
N ALA A 36 6.76 -7.78 -6.93
CA ALA A 36 5.53 -7.23 -6.36
C ALA A 36 5.71 -5.80 -5.82
N VAL A 37 4.60 -5.06 -5.73
CA VAL A 37 4.54 -3.79 -5.02
C VAL A 37 4.12 -4.05 -3.59
N GLY A 38 4.98 -3.74 -2.63
CA GLY A 38 4.69 -3.87 -1.22
C GLY A 38 5.95 -4.06 -0.37
N GLU A 39 5.83 -3.99 0.95
CA GLU A 39 4.58 -3.89 1.70
C GLU A 39 3.95 -2.48 1.63
N VAL A 40 2.64 -2.41 1.45
CA VAL A 40 1.85 -1.15 1.42
C VAL A 40 0.45 -1.39 1.99
N GLY A 41 -0.22 -0.37 2.51
CA GLY A 41 -1.65 -0.45 2.85
C GLY A 41 -2.01 0.51 3.97
N LEU A 42 -2.74 0.05 4.98
CA LEU A 42 -3.24 0.85 6.11
C LEU A 42 -2.91 0.20 7.46
N ASP A 43 -2.41 1.02 8.40
CA ASP A 43 -2.03 0.61 9.75
C ASP A 43 -2.52 1.67 10.75
N TYR A 44 -3.77 1.50 11.18
CA TYR A 44 -4.49 2.48 12.01
C TYR A 44 -4.25 2.22 13.49
N ARG A 45 -3.00 2.41 13.91
CA ARG A 45 -2.60 2.33 15.32
C ARG A 45 -3.46 3.28 16.18
N PRO A 46 -3.71 2.96 17.45
CA PRO A 46 -4.44 3.84 18.37
C PRO A 46 -3.88 5.28 18.46
N SER A 47 -2.58 5.47 18.23
CA SER A 47 -1.92 6.77 18.24
C SER A 47 -1.93 7.50 16.89
N CYS A 48 -2.53 6.93 15.84
CA CYS A 48 -2.58 7.57 14.52
C CYS A 48 -3.56 8.75 14.53
N SER A 49 -3.06 9.93 14.16
CA SER A 49 -3.92 11.08 13.87
C SER A 49 -4.69 10.88 12.56
N GLU A 50 -5.81 11.59 12.37
CA GLU A 50 -6.55 11.59 11.10
C GLU A 50 -5.67 12.01 9.92
N ARG A 51 -4.77 12.98 10.13
CA ARG A 51 -3.79 13.40 9.13
C ARG A 51 -2.83 12.27 8.73
N THR A 52 -2.40 11.45 9.70
CA THR A 52 -1.55 10.28 9.43
C THR A 52 -2.33 9.25 8.63
N LYS A 53 -3.59 8.98 8.99
CA LYS A 53 -4.47 8.04 8.23
C LYS A 53 -4.67 8.52 6.80
N GLU A 54 -4.93 9.81 6.60
CA GLU A 54 -5.09 10.41 5.27
C GLU A 54 -3.84 10.25 4.41
N ARG A 55 -2.65 10.46 5.00
CA ARG A 55 -1.37 10.20 4.31
C ARG A 55 -1.19 8.73 3.94
N GLN A 56 -1.55 7.80 4.83
CA GLN A 56 -1.50 6.37 4.50
C GLN A 56 -2.40 6.06 3.31
N ARG A 57 -3.65 6.57 3.28
CA ARG A 57 -4.57 6.40 2.15
C ARG A 57 -4.00 6.97 0.85
N LEU A 58 -3.45 8.18 0.88
CA LEU A 58 -2.85 8.83 -0.28
C LEU A 58 -1.68 8.00 -0.86
N ILE A 59 -0.75 7.57 0.00
CA ILE A 59 0.39 6.77 -0.41
C ILE A 59 -0.08 5.41 -0.94
N PHE A 60 -1.03 4.77 -0.26
CA PHE A 60 -1.57 3.48 -0.68
C PHE A 60 -2.15 3.56 -2.09
N ARG A 61 -3.05 4.52 -2.35
CA ARG A 61 -3.61 4.78 -3.69
C ARG A 61 -2.52 4.98 -4.75
N GLY A 62 -1.51 5.79 -4.44
CA GLY A 62 -0.39 6.01 -5.35
C GLY A 62 0.40 4.73 -5.67
N MET A 63 0.66 3.88 -4.67
CA MET A 63 1.34 2.60 -4.89
C MET A 63 0.48 1.62 -5.71
N LEU A 64 -0.85 1.60 -5.50
CA LEU A 64 -1.76 0.79 -6.30
C LEU A 64 -1.73 1.20 -7.78
N ARG A 65 -1.69 2.50 -8.06
CA ARG A 65 -1.54 3.01 -9.44
C ARG A 65 -0.23 2.57 -10.09
N VAL A 66 0.88 2.60 -9.34
CA VAL A 66 2.17 2.08 -9.84
C VAL A 66 2.10 0.58 -10.08
N ALA A 67 1.46 -0.18 -9.20
CA ALA A 67 1.28 -1.63 -9.37
C ALA A 67 0.47 -1.95 -10.63
N LEU A 68 -0.61 -1.20 -10.87
CA LEU A 68 -1.45 -1.32 -12.05
C LEU A 68 -0.67 -1.00 -13.34
N GLU A 69 0.06 0.11 -13.35
CA GLU A 69 0.91 0.53 -14.47
C GLU A 69 1.95 -0.55 -14.84
N LEU A 70 2.61 -1.12 -13.84
CA LEU A 70 3.65 -2.13 -14.03
C LEU A 70 3.11 -3.56 -14.13
N ARG A 71 1.79 -3.75 -13.99
CA ARG A 71 1.12 -5.06 -13.93
C ARG A 71 1.75 -6.01 -12.91
N LYS A 72 2.18 -5.48 -11.76
CA LYS A 72 2.77 -6.26 -10.67
C LYS A 72 1.74 -6.49 -9.56
N PRO A 73 1.68 -7.69 -8.96
CA PRO A 73 0.81 -7.95 -7.81
C PRO A 73 1.14 -7.05 -6.63
N VAL A 74 0.16 -6.85 -5.74
CA VAL A 74 0.31 -6.01 -4.53
C VAL A 74 0.37 -6.89 -3.28
N VAL A 75 1.33 -6.60 -2.41
CA VAL A 75 1.39 -7.15 -1.04
C VAL A 75 0.84 -6.11 -0.07
N VAL A 76 -0.36 -6.38 0.46
CA VAL A 76 -1.15 -5.45 1.24
C VAL A 76 -1.06 -5.73 2.74
N HIS A 77 -0.69 -4.72 3.52
CA HIS A 77 -0.83 -4.67 4.97
C HIS A 77 -2.09 -3.92 5.35
N CYS A 78 -2.96 -4.53 6.15
CA CYS A 78 -4.16 -3.88 6.63
C CYS A 78 -4.45 -4.29 8.07
N ARG A 79 -4.41 -3.33 8.99
CA ARG A 79 -4.57 -3.55 10.43
C ARG A 79 -5.33 -2.42 11.13
N GLY A 80 -6.49 -2.76 11.72
CA GLY A 80 -7.33 -1.83 12.48
C GLY A 80 -7.29 -1.93 14.02
N PHE A 81 -6.52 -2.85 14.61
CA PHE A 81 -6.42 -3.06 16.07
C PHE A 81 -7.78 -3.16 16.79
N GLY A 82 -8.70 -3.96 16.24
CA GLY A 82 -10.05 -4.16 16.79
C GLY A 82 -11.08 -3.11 16.36
N ARG A 83 -10.68 -2.12 15.56
CA ARG A 83 -11.59 -1.20 14.86
C ARG A 83 -11.70 -1.60 13.38
N PRO A 84 -12.89 -1.58 12.76
CA PRO A 84 -13.09 -2.01 11.38
C PRO A 84 -12.69 -0.97 10.32
N GLU A 85 -12.31 0.24 10.74
CA GLU A 85 -12.08 1.39 9.85
C GLU A 85 -10.95 1.11 8.85
N ALA A 86 -9.86 0.46 9.27
CA ALA A 86 -8.74 0.17 8.38
C ALA A 86 -9.11 -0.86 7.30
N GLU A 87 -9.88 -1.87 7.68
CA GLU A 87 -10.36 -2.92 6.79
C GLU A 87 -11.37 -2.37 5.79
N HIS A 88 -12.28 -1.50 6.24
CA HIS A 88 -13.24 -0.81 5.39
C HIS A 88 -12.52 0.10 4.37
N ASP A 89 -11.69 1.02 4.85
CA ASP A 89 -10.95 1.95 3.98
C ASP A 89 -10.03 1.19 3.00
N CYS A 90 -9.39 0.11 3.45
CA CYS A 90 -8.54 -0.70 2.60
C CYS A 90 -9.33 -1.35 1.47
N LEU A 91 -10.50 -1.94 1.78
CA LEU A 91 -11.35 -2.57 0.79
C LEU A 91 -11.87 -1.57 -0.24
N GLU A 92 -12.35 -0.41 0.21
CA GLU A 92 -12.86 0.62 -0.69
C GLU A 92 -11.76 1.18 -1.59
N ILE A 93 -10.57 1.47 -1.05
CA ILE A 93 -9.41 1.90 -1.85
C ILE A 93 -9.03 0.85 -2.91
N LEU A 94 -9.02 -0.43 -2.54
CA LEU A 94 -8.71 -1.51 -3.49
C LEU A 94 -9.74 -1.59 -4.62
N LYS A 95 -11.03 -1.45 -4.32
CA LYS A 95 -12.09 -1.43 -5.34
C LYS A 95 -12.00 -0.21 -6.26
N ASP A 96 -11.65 0.96 -5.72
CA ASP A 96 -11.54 2.19 -6.48
C ASP A 96 -10.35 2.18 -7.46
N GLU A 97 -9.20 1.66 -7.02
CA GLU A 97 -7.93 1.80 -7.74
C GLU A 97 -7.58 0.61 -8.63
N LEU A 98 -8.16 -0.57 -8.38
CA LEU A 98 -7.78 -1.81 -9.07
C LEU A 98 -8.98 -2.50 -9.75
N PRO A 99 -8.76 -3.16 -10.89
CA PRO A 99 -9.80 -4.02 -11.48
C PRO A 99 -10.08 -5.23 -10.59
N GLN A 100 -11.29 -5.77 -10.70
CA GLN A 100 -11.84 -6.83 -9.82
C GLN A 100 -10.94 -8.08 -9.66
N LEU A 101 -10.15 -8.41 -10.68
CA LEU A 101 -9.27 -9.59 -10.69
C LEU A 101 -7.78 -9.25 -10.60
N PHE A 102 -7.43 -8.05 -10.13
CA PHE A 102 -6.04 -7.69 -9.93
C PHE A 102 -5.41 -8.55 -8.81
N PRO A 103 -4.22 -9.14 -9.02
CA PRO A 103 -3.63 -10.05 -8.05
C PRO A 103 -3.15 -9.29 -6.80
N ILE A 104 -3.77 -9.62 -5.66
CA ILE A 104 -3.48 -9.03 -4.36
C ILE A 104 -3.19 -10.15 -3.36
N HIS A 105 -2.16 -9.97 -2.54
CA HIS A 105 -1.87 -10.78 -1.37
C HIS A 105 -1.96 -9.90 -0.13
N ARG A 106 -3.03 -10.04 0.66
CA ARG A 106 -3.10 -9.45 2.01
C ARG A 106 -2.27 -10.34 2.95
N HIS A 107 -1.07 -9.90 3.31
CA HIS A 107 -0.21 -10.68 4.20
C HIS A 107 -0.62 -10.47 5.66
N CYS A 108 -0.21 -11.39 6.54
CA CYS A 108 -0.48 -11.33 7.98
C CYS A 108 -1.96 -11.06 8.32
N PHE A 109 -2.88 -11.74 7.63
CA PHE A 109 -4.32 -11.63 7.87
C PHE A 109 -4.66 -12.03 9.31
N THR A 110 -5.33 -11.13 10.05
CA THR A 110 -5.71 -11.34 11.45
C THR A 110 -7.22 -11.24 11.70
N GLY A 111 -8.03 -11.14 10.64
CA GLY A 111 -9.47 -10.85 10.72
C GLY A 111 -9.93 -9.92 9.62
#